data_AF-A0A257R912-F1
#
_entry.id   AF-A0A257R912-F1
#
_cell.length_a   1.000
_cell.length_b   1.000
_cell.length_c   1.000
_cell.angle_alpha   90.00
_cell.angle_beta   90.00
_cell.angle_gamma   90.00
#
_symmetry.space_group_name_H-M   'P 1'
#
loop_
_entity.id
_entity.type
_entity.pdbx_description
1 polymer ?
#
loop_
_entity_poly.entity_id
_entity_poly.type
_entity_poly.pdbx_seq_one_letter_code
_entity_poly.pdbx_strand_id
1 'polypeptide(L)' 'MTTTPEYAALTDWCRISGMTRTATYYALARGDLRAKKCGRRLLIHVPSGLAYIEALPDATFGLKTPKAA' A
#
# COMPACT_ATOMS: atom_id res chain seq x y z
N MET A 1 6.86 -5.88 -21.21
CA MET A 1 5.83 -4.90 -20.79
C MET A 1 5.22 -5.40 -19.50
N THR A 2 5.41 -4.70 -18.40
CA THR A 2 4.87 -5.13 -17.10
C THR A 2 3.51 -4.46 -16.91
N THR A 3 2.43 -5.21 -17.15
CA THR A 3 1.07 -4.70 -16.98
C THR A 3 0.71 -4.69 -15.50
N THR A 4 0.60 -3.51 -14.90
CA THR A 4 0.06 -3.38 -13.55
C THR A 4 -1.46 -3.62 -13.60
N PRO A 5 -2.00 -4.54 -12.78
CA PRO A 5 -3.44 -4.80 -12.78
C PRO A 5 -4.21 -3.59 -12.24
N GLU A 6 -5.39 -3.30 -12.80
CA GLU A 6 -6.26 -2.21 -12.31
C GLU A 6 -6.83 -2.52 -10.91
N TYR A 7 -7.15 -3.78 -10.66
CA TYR A 7 -7.65 -4.27 -9.39
C TYR A 7 -6.85 -5.47 -8.89
N ALA A 8 -6.59 -5.52 -7.59
CA ALA A 8 -5.89 -6.64 -6.95
C ALA A 8 -6.68 -7.15 -5.75
N ALA A 9 -6.66 -8.46 -5.49
CA ALA A 9 -7.16 -8.98 -4.22
C ALA A 9 -6.32 -8.42 -3.06
N LEU A 10 -6.90 -8.30 -1.86
CA LEU A 10 -6.19 -7.75 -0.69
C LEU A 10 -4.78 -8.36 -0.48
N THR A 11 -4.63 -9.67 -0.67
CA THR A 11 -3.34 -10.36 -0.53
C THR A 11 -2.33 -9.92 -1.58
N ASP A 12 -2.76 -9.71 -2.81
CA ASP A 12 -1.90 -9.27 -3.90
C ASP A 12 -1.58 -7.78 -3.79
N TRP A 13 -2.53 -6.97 -3.33
CA TRP A 13 -2.29 -5.58 -2.96
C TRP A 13 -1.19 -5.46 -1.90
N CYS A 14 -1.24 -6.26 -0.83
CA CYS A 14 -0.18 -6.28 0.19
C CYS A 14 1.19 -6.64 -0.40
N ARG A 15 1.25 -7.53 -1.40
CA ARG A 15 2.50 -7.89 -2.10
C ARG A 15 3.01 -6.75 -2.98
N ILE A 16 2.12 -6.07 -3.69
CA ILE A 16 2.46 -4.95 -4.58
C ILE A 16 2.94 -3.74 -3.78
N SER A 17 2.22 -3.39 -2.72
CA SER A 17 2.43 -2.15 -1.96
C SER A 17 3.40 -2.28 -0.78
N GLY A 18 3.65 -3.50 -0.31
CA GLY A 18 4.31 -3.73 0.98
C GLY A 18 3.43 -3.37 2.20
N MET A 19 2.20 -2.88 2.01
CA MET A 19 1.29 -2.58 3.10
C MET A 19 0.82 -3.86 3.81
N THR A 20 0.69 -3.80 5.13
CA THR A 20 0.01 -4.86 5.89
C THR A 20 -1.49 -4.82 5.64
N ARG A 21 -2.19 -5.94 5.89
CA ARG A 21 -3.66 -6.01 5.81
C ARG A 21 -4.32 -5.00 6.76
N THR A 22 -3.79 -4.88 7.97
CA THR A 22 -4.27 -3.94 8.99
C THR A 22 -4.14 -2.49 8.51
N ALA A 23 -2.96 -2.09 8.01
CA ALA A 23 -2.75 -0.76 7.46
C ALA A 23 -3.66 -0.48 6.25
N THR A 24 -3.88 -1.49 5.40
CA THR A 24 -4.80 -1.38 4.25
C THR A 24 -6.22 -1.12 4.70
N TYR A 25 -6.72 -1.83 5.72
CA TYR A 25 -8.07 -1.59 6.25
C TYR A 25 -8.21 -0.21 6.88
N TYR A 26 -7.20 0.28 7.60
CA TYR A 26 -7.21 1.64 8.11
C TYR A 26 -7.25 2.69 7.00
N ALA A 27 -6.43 2.52 5.96
CA ALA A 27 -6.43 3.44 4.82
C ALA A 27 -7.77 3.40 4.02
N LEU A 28 -8.42 2.23 3.93
CA LEU A 28 -9.78 2.12 3.38
C LEU A 28 -10.81 2.84 4.25
N ALA A 29 -10.73 2.71 5.58
CA ALA A 29 -11.65 3.37 6.50
C ALA A 29 -11.50 4.90 6.49
N ARG A 30 -10.27 5.41 6.29
CA ARG A 30 -9.98 6.85 6.13
C ARG A 30 -10.41 7.41 4.77
N GLY A 31 -10.66 6.54 3.78
CA GLY A 31 -11.00 6.94 2.41
C GLY A 31 -9.80 7.19 1.50
N ASP A 32 -8.58 6.92 1.98
CA ASP A 32 -7.34 7.05 1.21
C ASP A 32 -7.27 6.02 0.07
N LEU A 33 -7.79 4.82 0.34
CA LEU A 33 -7.87 3.73 -0.63
C LEU A 33 -9.29 3.52 -1.11
N ARG A 34 -9.41 3.02 -2.35
CA ARG A 34 -10.68 2.60 -2.95
C ARG A 34 -10.69 1.09 -3.13
N ALA A 35 -11.80 0.47 -2.76
CA ALA A 35 -12.02 -0.95 -2.98
C ALA A 35 -13.42 -1.24 -3.51
N LYS A 36 -13.56 -2.40 -4.18
CA LYS A 36 -14.82 -2.94 -4.66
C LYS A 36 -15.06 -4.31 -4.03
N LYS A 37 -16.29 -4.55 -3.57
CA LYS A 37 -16.71 -5.86 -3.10
C LYS A 37 -17.02 -6.75 -4.31
N CYS A 38 -16.34 -7.89 -4.42
CA CYS A 38 -16.53 -8.86 -5.50
C CYS A 38 -16.81 -10.24 -4.88
N GLY A 39 -18.10 -10.52 -4.63
CA GLY A 39 -18.54 -11.70 -3.90
C GLY A 39 -17.87 -11.78 -2.52
N ARG A 40 -17.17 -12.88 -2.25
CA ARG A 40 -16.43 -13.07 -0.98
C ARG A 40 -15.14 -12.24 -0.91
N ARG A 41 -14.60 -11.79 -2.05
CA ARG A 41 -13.32 -11.07 -2.13
C ARG A 41 -13.51 -9.56 -2.07
N LEU A 42 -12.47 -8.88 -1.60
CA LEU A 42 -12.32 -7.43 -1.68
C LEU A 42 -11.22 -7.13 -2.69
N LEU A 43 -11.52 -6.29 -3.68
CA LEU A 43 -10.60 -5.89 -4.72
C LEU A 43 -10.18 -4.43 -4.48
N ILE A 44 -8.88 -4.21 -4.31
CA ILE A 44 -8.27 -2.89 -4.13
C ILE A 44 -8.02 -2.29 -5.51
N HIS A 45 -8.41 -1.04 -5.72
CA HIS A 45 -8.08 -0.29 -6.93
C HIS A 45 -6.61 0.16 -6.86
N VAL A 46 -5.77 -0.51 -7.64
CA VAL A 46 -4.30 -0.40 -7.54
C VAL A 46 -3.81 1.00 -7.90
N PRO A 47 -4.26 1.66 -8.99
CA PRO A 47 -3.77 2.99 -9.34
C PRO A 47 -4.00 4.03 -8.23
N SER A 48 -5.18 4.02 -7.60
CA SER A 48 -5.43 4.94 -6.48
C SER A 48 -4.58 4.63 -5.26
N GLY A 49 -4.29 3.35 -5.01
CA GLY A 49 -3.44 2.97 -3.88
C GLY A 49 -1.98 3.35 -4.09
N LEU A 50 -1.47 3.22 -5.31
CA LEU A 50 -0.13 3.68 -5.65
C LEU A 50 -0.02 5.20 -5.54
N ALA A 51 -1.02 5.95 -6.01
CA ALA A 51 -1.07 7.40 -5.83
C ALA A 51 -1.09 7.82 -4.35
N TYR A 52 -1.77 7.07 -3.48
CA TYR A 52 -1.71 7.30 -2.03
C TYR A 52 -0.31 7.08 -1.47
N ILE A 53 0.39 6.02 -1.90
CA ILE A 53 1.76 5.72 -1.46
C ILE A 53 2.73 6.80 -1.91
N GLU A 54 2.58 7.29 -3.15
CA GLU A 54 3.38 8.38 -3.70
C GLU A 54 3.17 9.69 -2.95
N ALA A 55 2.01 9.89 -2.34
CA ALA A 55 1.72 11.05 -1.50
C ALA A 55 2.25 10.94 -0.06
N LEU A 56 2.83 9.80 0.34
CA LEU A 56 3.42 9.65 1.67
C LEU A 56 4.75 10.42 1.76
N PRO A 57 5.11 10.93 2.96
CA PRO A 57 6.39 11.56 3.16
C PRO A 57 7.54 10.55 2.94
N ASP A 58 8.64 11.03 2.36
CA ASP A 58 9.85 10.24 2.22
C ASP A 58 10.37 9.76 3.58
N ALA A 59 10.82 8.50 3.61
CA ALA A 59 11.37 7.92 4.82
C ALA A 59 12.70 8.60 5.17
N THR A 60 12.77 9.22 6.35
CA THR A 60 14.02 9.75 6.90
C THR A 60 14.78 8.69 7.67
N PHE A 61 16.04 8.45 7.32
CA PHE A 61 16.91 7.51 8.03
C PHE A 61 17.92 8.27 8.87
N GLY A 62 17.90 8.07 10.19
CA GLY A 62 18.96 8.56 11.07
C GLY A 62 20.17 7.63 11.00
N LEU A 63 21.26 8.08 10.37
CA LEU A 63 22.54 7.39 10.48
C LEU A 63 23.02 7.49 11.93
N LYS A 64 23.01 6.37 12.67
CA LYS A 64 23.73 6.32 13.95
C LYS A 64 25.22 6.36 13.62
N THR A 65 25.91 7.41 14.05
CA THR A 65 27.38 7.45 13.98
C THR A 65 27.91 6.23 14.73
N PRO A 66 28.79 5.41 14.13
CA PRO A 66 29.42 4.31 14.85
C PRO A 66 30.17 4.88 16.06
N LYS A 67 29.98 4.27 17.23
CA LYS A 67 30.68 4.62 18.46
C LYS A 67 32.19 4.49 18.20
N ALA A 68 32.95 5.56 18.42
CA ALA A 68 34.41 5.53 18.28
C ALA A 68 34.99 4.41 19.15
N ALA A 69 35.86 3.60 18.54
CA ALA A 69 36.53 2.45 19.15
C ALA A 69 37.56 2.89 20.19
#